data_AF-A0A6N2KA28-F1
#
_entry.id   AF-A0A6N2KA28-F1
#
_cell.length_a   1.000
_cell.length_b   1.000
_cell.length_c   1.000
_cell.angle_alpha   90.00
_cell.angle_beta   90.00
_cell.angle_gamma   90.00
#
_symmetry.space_group_name_H-M   'P 1'
#
loop_
_entity.id
_entity.type
_entity.pdbx_description
1 polymer ?
#
loop_
_entity_poly.entity_id
_entity_poly.type
_entity_poly.pdbx_seq_one_letter_code
_entity_poly.pdbx_strand_id
1 'polypeptide(L)'
;MGEQLGLLKVTVVKGIKLVIRDFRTSDPYVVVKLGNQEVFDKDHFKADDKMGHAHLNLQPLASAARLKQFAKVSSAETILRKIVPDTDNCLARESSISCMNGEVVQSVWLRLCAVKSGEIELRIKLIDPPAASSN
;
A
#
# COMPACT_ATOMS: atom_id res chain seq x y z
N MET A 1 9.16 -10.03 -21.64
CA MET A 1 10.08 -9.24 -20.81
C MET A 1 9.24 -8.16 -20.14
N GLY A 2 9.07 -8.22 -18.82
CA GLY A 2 8.25 -7.25 -18.10
C GLY A 2 9.04 -5.96 -17.90
N GLU A 3 8.49 -4.81 -18.30
CA GLU A 3 9.02 -3.50 -17.93
C GLU A 3 8.98 -3.35 -16.41
N GLN A 4 10.14 -3.11 -15.80
CA GLN A 4 10.22 -2.76 -14.39
C GLN A 4 9.75 -1.30 -14.24
N LEU A 5 8.56 -1.11 -13.64
CA LEU A 5 7.98 0.23 -13.42
C LEU A 5 8.74 1.03 -12.35
N GLY A 6 9.50 0.36 -11.47
CA GLY A 6 10.27 1.00 -10.40
C GLY A 6 10.26 0.20 -9.10
N LEU A 7 10.64 0.85 -8.00
CA LEU A 7 10.58 0.31 -6.65
C LEU A 7 9.29 0.77 -5.95
N LEU A 8 8.62 -0.15 -5.27
CA LEU A 8 7.44 0.16 -4.46
C LEU A 8 7.86 0.45 -3.03
N LYS A 9 7.71 1.71 -2.59
CA LYS A 9 7.86 2.06 -1.17
C LYS A 9 6.51 1.98 -0.49
N VAL A 10 6.35 0.97 0.37
CA VAL A 10 5.17 0.79 1.22
C VAL A 10 5.50 1.30 2.62
N THR A 11 4.78 2.30 3.07
CA THR A 11 4.87 2.83 4.44
C THR A 11 3.60 2.43 5.17
N VAL A 12 3.75 1.57 6.18
CA VAL A 12 2.69 1.31 7.16
C VAL A 12 2.64 2.51 8.09
N VAL A 13 1.53 3.27 8.05
CA VAL A 13 1.42 4.52 8.83
C VAL A 13 0.96 4.20 10.24
N LYS A 14 -0.16 3.49 10.38
CA LYS A 14 -0.72 3.06 11.68
C LYS A 14 -1.81 2.01 11.52
N GLY A 15 -2.06 1.26 12.59
CA GLY A 15 -3.26 0.43 12.78
C GLY A 15 -4.29 1.16 13.65
N ILE A 16 -5.59 0.92 13.40
CA ILE A 16 -6.69 1.65 14.04
C ILE A 16 -7.75 0.65 14.49
N LYS A 17 -8.14 0.71 15.78
CA LYS A 17 -9.13 -0.20 16.39
C LYS A 17 -8.88 -1.67 16.05
N LEU A 18 -7.60 -2.07 16.06
CA LEU A 18 -7.20 -3.45 15.83
C LEU A 18 -7.84 -4.36 16.89
N VAL A 19 -8.06 -5.61 16.49
CA VAL A 19 -8.63 -6.62 17.39
C VAL A 19 -7.68 -6.87 18.58
N ILE A 20 -8.24 -6.96 19.78
CA ILE A 20 -7.51 -7.37 20.98
C ILE A 20 -7.43 -8.90 20.96
N ARG A 21 -6.22 -9.46 21.05
CA ARG A 21 -5.99 -10.91 21.08
C ARG A 21 -5.46 -11.41 22.43
N ASP A 22 -4.81 -10.56 23.22
CA ASP A 22 -4.41 -10.89 24.60
C ASP A 22 -5.41 -10.38 25.64
N PHE A 23 -5.10 -10.58 26.93
CA PHE A 23 -5.97 -10.22 28.06
C PHE A 23 -6.41 -8.75 28.09
N ARG A 24 -5.59 -7.83 27.56
CA ARG A 24 -5.86 -6.37 27.58
C ARG A 24 -5.39 -5.63 26.34
N THR A 25 -4.34 -6.11 25.66
CA THR A 25 -3.70 -5.46 24.52
C THR A 25 -3.37 -6.48 23.42
N SER A 26 -2.70 -6.04 22.36
CA SER A 26 -2.08 -6.91 21.35
C SER A 26 -0.71 -6.31 21.01
N ASP A 27 0.20 -7.13 20.50
CA ASP A 27 1.48 -6.70 19.94
C ASP A 27 1.47 -6.85 18.40
N PRO A 28 0.77 -5.96 17.67
CA PRO A 28 0.53 -6.13 16.25
C PRO A 28 1.78 -5.84 15.41
N TYR A 29 2.05 -6.72 14.44
CA TYR A 29 2.96 -6.45 13.33
C TYR A 29 2.24 -6.62 11.99
N VAL A 30 2.83 -6.09 10.90
CA VAL A 30 2.26 -6.15 9.55
C VAL A 30 3.23 -6.88 8.62
N VAL A 31 2.73 -7.92 7.97
CA VAL A 31 3.45 -8.60 6.88
C VAL A 31 2.93 -8.05 5.56
N VAL A 32 3.82 -7.50 4.74
CA VAL A 32 3.49 -7.03 3.39
C VAL A 32 3.95 -8.07 2.39
N LYS A 33 3.02 -8.50 1.52
CA LYS A 33 3.27 -9.49 0.48
C LYS A 33 3.00 -8.91 -0.90
N LEU A 34 3.95 -9.07 -1.83
CA LEU A 34 3.81 -8.71 -3.24
C LEU A 34 4.15 -9.91 -4.11
N GLY A 35 3.12 -10.61 -4.62
CA GLY A 35 3.33 -11.90 -5.29
C GLY A 35 3.96 -12.91 -4.32
N ASN A 36 5.15 -13.41 -4.67
CA ASN A 36 5.91 -14.36 -3.84
C ASN A 36 6.93 -13.69 -2.90
N GLN A 37 6.99 -12.35 -2.88
CA GLN A 37 7.87 -11.61 -1.96
C GLN A 37 7.13 -11.35 -0.66
N GLU A 38 7.69 -11.80 0.46
CA GLU A 38 7.15 -11.57 1.80
C GLU A 38 8.21 -10.86 2.64
N VAL A 39 7.83 -9.75 3.27
CA VAL A 39 8.69 -9.01 4.21
C VAL A 39 8.09 -9.11 5.59
N PHE A 40 8.90 -9.57 6.55
CA PHE A 40 8.54 -9.72 7.95
C PHE A 40 9.33 -8.73 8.79
N ASP A 41 8.68 -8.16 9.80
CA ASP A 41 9.39 -7.59 10.94
C ASP A 41 9.70 -8.70 11.94
N LYS A 42 10.86 -8.67 12.58
CA LYS A 42 11.38 -9.78 13.38
C LYS A 42 11.26 -9.45 14.86
N ASP A 43 10.33 -10.10 15.57
CA ASP A 43 10.31 -10.13 17.05
C ASP A 43 9.83 -11.49 17.63
N HIS A 44 9.91 -11.62 18.97
CA HIS A 44 10.31 -12.81 19.71
C HIS A 44 9.19 -13.85 20.05
N PHE A 45 9.24 -15.01 19.39
CA PHE A 45 8.70 -16.35 19.71
C PHE A 45 7.47 -16.49 20.65
N LYS A 46 6.27 -16.32 20.08
CA LYS A 46 5.07 -17.15 20.34
C LYS A 46 4.40 -17.49 19.01
N ALA A 47 3.49 -18.46 18.99
CA ALA A 47 2.65 -18.70 17.81
C ALA A 47 1.68 -17.50 17.68
N ASP A 48 1.80 -16.73 16.60
CA ASP A 48 1.06 -15.48 16.45
C ASP A 48 -0.42 -15.70 16.11
N ASP A 49 -1.29 -15.04 16.86
CA ASP A 49 -2.71 -14.99 16.55
C ASP A 49 -2.97 -14.11 15.32
N LYS A 50 -3.67 -14.66 14.32
CA LYS A 50 -4.01 -13.90 13.11
C LYS A 50 -4.90 -12.69 13.47
N MET A 51 -4.38 -11.49 13.19
CA MET A 51 -5.06 -10.21 13.42
C MET A 51 -5.86 -9.70 12.21
N GLY A 52 -6.07 -10.55 11.19
CA GLY A 52 -6.79 -10.24 9.97
C GLY A 52 -5.87 -10.07 8.77
N HIS A 53 -6.45 -9.85 7.61
CA HIS A 53 -5.71 -9.62 6.37
C HIS A 53 -6.45 -8.62 5.48
N ALA A 54 -5.74 -7.95 4.57
CA ALA A 54 -6.33 -7.08 3.56
C ALA A 54 -5.50 -7.16 2.28
N HIS A 55 -6.16 -6.92 1.15
CA HIS A 55 -5.51 -6.89 -0.16
C HIS A 55 -5.71 -5.54 -0.81
N LEU A 56 -4.72 -5.12 -1.61
CA LEU A 56 -4.80 -3.91 -2.41
C LEU A 56 -4.40 -4.22 -3.85
N ASN A 57 -5.25 -3.84 -4.79
CA ASN A 57 -4.95 -3.95 -6.21
C ASN A 57 -3.99 -2.82 -6.63
N LEU A 58 -2.82 -3.17 -7.15
CA LEU A 58 -1.82 -2.22 -7.65
C LEU A 58 -1.99 -1.87 -9.13
N GLN A 59 -2.89 -2.50 -9.87
CA GLN A 59 -3.16 -2.18 -11.29
C GLN A 59 -3.54 -0.70 -11.50
N PRO A 60 -4.40 -0.07 -10.67
CA PRO A 60 -4.68 1.36 -10.77
C PRO A 60 -3.45 2.24 -10.58
N LEU A 61 -2.57 1.87 -9.64
CA LEU A 61 -1.31 2.58 -9.37
C LEU A 61 -0.34 2.44 -10.54
N ALA A 62 -0.18 1.23 -11.06
CA ALA A 62 0.65 0.95 -12.23
C ALA A 62 0.15 1.68 -13.48
N SER A 63 -1.16 1.75 -13.69
CA SER A 63 -1.78 2.50 -14.79
C SER A 63 -1.50 4.00 -14.66
N ALA A 64 -1.65 4.55 -13.46
CA ALA A 64 -1.33 5.96 -13.17
C ALA A 64 0.15 6.29 -13.40
N ALA A 65 1.05 5.37 -13.02
CA ALA A 65 2.48 5.50 -13.27
C ALA A 65 2.86 5.51 -14.74
N ARG A 66 2.18 4.73 -15.59
CA ARG A 66 2.38 4.77 -17.04
C ARG A 66 1.89 6.08 -17.64
N LEU A 67 0.73 6.59 -17.19
CA LEU A 67 0.22 7.88 -17.65
C LEU A 67 1.17 9.04 -17.33
N LYS A 68 1.84 9.00 -16.17
CA LYS A 68 2.91 9.96 -15.81
C LYS A 68 4.01 10.05 -16.88
N GLN A 69 4.41 8.93 -17.50
CA GLN A 69 5.49 8.95 -18.51
C GLN A 69 5.12 9.76 -19.77
N PHE A 70 3.83 9.87 -20.08
CA PHE A 70 3.35 10.59 -21.27
C PHE A 70 2.89 12.02 -20.97
N ALA A 71 2.48 12.30 -19.73
CA ALA A 71 2.15 13.65 -19.29
C ALA A 71 3.42 14.39 -18.89
N LYS A 72 3.69 15.57 -19.49
CA LYS A 72 4.67 16.52 -18.93
C LYS A 72 4.15 16.98 -17.56
N VAL A 73 4.50 16.25 -16.50
CA VAL A 73 4.01 16.51 -15.14
C VAL A 73 4.48 17.88 -14.69
N SER A 74 3.52 18.80 -14.56
CA SER A 74 3.66 20.10 -13.89
C SER A 74 3.99 19.89 -12.41
N SER A 75 4.65 20.87 -11.78
CA SER A 75 4.95 20.84 -10.33
C SER A 75 3.70 20.85 -9.43
N ALA A 76 2.50 21.06 -9.99
CA ALA A 76 1.24 21.02 -9.25
C ALA A 76 0.75 19.59 -8.99
N GLU A 77 0.16 19.36 -7.81
CA GLU A 77 -0.47 18.07 -7.49
C GLU A 77 -1.60 17.78 -8.48
N THR A 78 -1.52 16.61 -9.13
CA THR A 78 -2.54 16.14 -10.07
C THR A 78 -3.14 14.84 -9.55
N ILE A 79 -4.45 14.82 -9.31
CA ILE A 79 -5.17 13.59 -8.98
C ILE A 79 -5.34 12.78 -10.26
N LEU A 80 -4.68 11.63 -10.34
CA LEU A 80 -4.70 10.76 -11.51
C LEU A 80 -5.89 9.80 -11.48
N ARG A 81 -6.27 9.32 -10.30
CA ARG A 81 -7.38 8.38 -10.13
C ARG A 81 -7.92 8.39 -8.71
N LYS A 82 -9.21 8.13 -8.58
CA LYS A 82 -9.90 7.85 -7.32
C LYS A 82 -10.44 6.42 -7.34
N ILE A 83 -10.41 5.76 -6.20
CA ILE A 83 -10.89 4.39 -6.02
C ILE A 83 -11.78 4.40 -4.78
N VAL A 84 -13.03 3.98 -4.94
CA VAL A 84 -14.01 3.95 -3.85
C VAL A 84 -14.10 2.55 -3.26
N PRO A 85 -14.53 2.40 -1.99
CA PRO A 85 -14.87 1.11 -1.41
C PRO A 85 -15.95 0.38 -2.23
N ASP A 86 -15.77 -0.93 -2.41
CA ASP A 86 -16.74 -1.82 -3.03
C ASP A 86 -16.73 -3.20 -2.34
N THR A 87 -17.47 -4.17 -2.89
CA THR A 87 -17.55 -5.53 -2.34
C THR A 87 -16.30 -6.38 -2.57
N ASP A 88 -15.47 -6.00 -3.53
CA ASP A 88 -14.37 -6.81 -4.05
C ASP A 88 -13.00 -6.27 -3.61
N ASN A 89 -12.99 -5.12 -2.93
CA ASN A 89 -11.80 -4.47 -2.41
C ASN A 89 -11.85 -4.30 -0.88
N CYS A 90 -10.68 -4.10 -0.27
CA CYS A 90 -10.56 -3.90 1.17
C CYS A 90 -10.55 -2.42 1.58
N LEU A 91 -10.95 -1.48 0.72
CA LEU A 91 -10.88 -0.06 1.06
C LEU A 91 -11.92 0.30 2.11
N ALA A 92 -11.49 0.96 3.18
CA ALA A 92 -12.37 1.48 4.21
C ALA A 92 -13.00 2.84 3.83
N ARG A 93 -12.38 3.57 2.90
CA ARG A 93 -12.80 4.88 2.39
C ARG A 93 -12.18 5.15 1.01
N GLU A 94 -12.60 6.22 0.35
CA GLU A 94 -12.02 6.65 -0.93
C GLU A 94 -10.49 6.78 -0.83
N SER A 95 -9.79 6.16 -1.77
CA SER A 95 -8.35 6.30 -1.98
C SER A 95 -8.10 7.13 -3.23
N SER A 96 -7.17 8.08 -3.13
CA SER A 96 -6.72 8.87 -4.28
C SER A 96 -5.29 8.51 -4.64
N ILE A 97 -5.05 8.36 -5.94
CA ILE A 97 -3.71 8.28 -6.53
C ILE A 97 -3.41 9.66 -7.09
N SER A 98 -2.41 10.33 -6.54
CA SER A 98 -1.94 11.63 -7.01
C SER A 98 -0.51 11.56 -7.51
N CYS A 99 -0.17 12.49 -8.40
CA CYS A 99 1.20 12.73 -8.82
C CYS A 99 1.64 14.11 -8.32
N MET A 100 2.77 14.15 -7.64
CA MET A 100 3.38 15.38 -7.13
C MET A 100 4.88 15.32 -7.36
N ASN A 101 5.46 16.34 -8.01
CA ASN A 101 6.89 16.39 -8.37
C ASN A 101 7.37 15.16 -9.16
N GLY A 102 6.52 14.62 -10.03
CA GLY A 102 6.81 13.39 -10.76
C GLY A 102 6.71 12.12 -9.90
N GLU A 103 6.32 12.16 -8.64
CA GLU A 103 6.17 10.95 -7.83
C GLU A 103 4.71 10.54 -7.78
N VAL A 104 4.42 9.25 -8.04
CA VAL A 104 3.06 8.71 -7.90
C VAL A 104 2.89 8.19 -6.49
N VAL A 105 1.91 8.74 -5.78
CA VAL A 105 1.61 8.44 -4.39
C VAL A 105 0.15 8.03 -4.25
N GLN A 106 -0.10 7.02 -3.43
CA GLN A 106 -1.43 6.57 -3.07
C GLN A 106 -1.53 6.40 -1.56
N SER A 107 -2.50 7.06 -0.96
CA SER A 107 -2.88 6.82 0.44
C SER A 107 -4.09 5.90 0.47
N VAL A 108 -4.01 4.82 1.25
CA VAL A 108 -5.07 3.82 1.37
C VAL A 108 -5.38 3.55 2.83
N TRP A 109 -6.66 3.32 3.10
CA TRP A 109 -7.13 2.81 4.37
C TRP A 109 -7.77 1.47 4.09
N LEU A 110 -7.21 0.41 4.64
CA LEU A 110 -7.65 -0.96 4.41
C LEU A 110 -8.41 -1.48 5.62
N ARG A 111 -9.62 -1.97 5.41
CA ARG A 111 -10.38 -2.71 6.41
C ARG A 111 -9.86 -4.14 6.46
N LEU A 112 -9.53 -4.61 7.67
CA LEU A 112 -9.07 -5.98 7.87
C LEU A 112 -10.24 -6.96 7.76
N CYS A 113 -10.06 -7.97 6.91
CA CYS A 113 -10.95 -9.10 6.73
C CYS A 113 -10.68 -10.20 7.77
N ALA A 114 -11.65 -11.08 7.97
CA ALA A 114 -11.61 -12.20 8.92
C ALA A 114 -11.38 -11.81 10.40
N VAL A 115 -11.63 -10.54 10.74
CA VAL A 115 -11.62 -10.02 12.11
C VAL A 115 -12.80 -9.08 12.35
N LYS A 116 -13.18 -8.93 13.62
CA LYS A 116 -14.34 -8.10 14.02
C LYS A 116 -14.10 -6.60 13.81
N SER A 117 -12.85 -6.16 13.92
CA SER A 117 -12.45 -4.77 13.78
C SER A 117 -10.98 -4.66 13.40
N GLY A 118 -10.63 -3.52 12.81
CA GLY A 118 -9.26 -3.18 12.45
C GLY A 118 -9.20 -2.51 11.09
N GLU A 119 -8.52 -1.37 11.05
CA GLU A 119 -8.14 -0.70 9.81
C GLU A 119 -6.62 -0.46 9.82
N ILE A 120 -6.00 -0.53 8.65
CA ILE A 120 -4.59 -0.18 8.47
C ILE A 120 -4.50 0.98 7.48
N GLU A 121 -3.81 2.03 7.87
CA GLU A 121 -3.43 3.13 6.99
C GLU A 121 -2.08 2.81 6.34
N LEU A 122 -2.05 2.77 5.01
CA LEU A 122 -0.81 2.62 4.24
C LEU A 122 -0.63 3.81 3.30
N ARG A 123 0.62 4.17 3.08
CA ARG A 123 1.04 5.07 2.01
C ARG A 123 1.96 4.34 1.06
N ILE A 124 1.62 4.36 -0.22
CA ILE A 124 2.38 3.68 -1.27
C ILE A 124 2.93 4.74 -2.19
N LYS A 125 4.22 4.65 -2.49
CA LYS A 125 4.93 5.55 -3.39
C LYS A 125 5.70 4.72 -4.41
N LEU A 126 5.53 5.06 -5.68
CA LEU A 126 6.36 4.52 -6.74
C LEU A 126 7.64 5.36 -6.84
N ILE A 127 8.78 4.71 -6.71
CA ILE A 127 10.10 5.31 -6.87
C ILE A 127 10.62 4.87 -8.24
N ASP A 128 10.94 5.83 -9.09
CA ASP A 128 11.54 5.55 -10.39
C ASP A 128 12.85 4.77 -10.17
N PRO A 129 13.17 3.77 -11.02
CA PRO A 129 14.43 3.06 -10.91
C PRO A 129 15.59 4.07 -11.09
N PRO A 130 16.72 3.89 -10.39
CA PRO A 130 17.88 4.74 -10.60
C PRO A 130 18.25 4.69 -12.10
N ALA A 131 18.42 5.85 -12.72
CA ALA A 131 18.82 5.95 -14.11
C ALA A 131 20.09 5.12 -14.30
N ALA A 132 20.01 4.07 -15.12
CA ALA A 132 21.20 3.33 -15.52
C ALA A 132 22.11 4.34 -16.21
N SER A 133 23.23 4.67 -15.57
CA SER A 133 24.33 5.35 -16.23
C SER A 133 24.82 4.41 -17.33
N SER A 134 24.42 4.67 -18.56
CA SER A 134 25.06 4.09 -19.74
C SER A 134 26.50 4.60 -19.77
N ASN A 135 27.46 3.75 -19.44
CA ASN A 135 28.87 3.94 -19.83
C ASN A 135 29.06 3.51 -21.28
#